data_AF-A0A958VBE0-F1
#
_entry.id   AF-A0A958VBE0-F1
#
_cell.length_a   1.000
_cell.length_b   1.000
_cell.length_c   1.000
_cell.angle_alpha   90.00
_cell.angle_beta   90.00
_cell.angle_gamma   90.00
#
_symmetry.space_group_name_H-M   'P 1'
#
loop_
_entity.id
_entity.type
_entity.pdbx_description
1 polymer ?
#
loop_
_entity_poly.entity_id
_entity_poly.type
_entity_poly.pdbx_seq_one_letter_code
_entity_poly.pdbx_strand_id
1 'polypeptide(L)'
;MKKLLTLFASFLFIALAYSQSPEKMTYQAVVRDASGNLFSSSSLGMQISILQGSVSGSAVYVETQTPSTNSNGLVTIEVGNGTIVSGDFSLIDWGNGPYFIKTETDPNGGSNYTISGTSQLLSVPYALHAKTADSLAGGVIETDPDFNSSIASGITGTDTTSWNNKLDSYTETDPVYGTSVAFGITGADTTNWNNKQDQLTAGTGIDITNNVVSATNTPTTYAIGDFAQGGIVFYVDETGQHGLVVAKVDQSAGIRWYAGTFGDTRAHGNGPGAGKMNTAIIIASQVAIGDDGNTYAARVCNELQVTEGGYTYADWYLPSRDELILINQNITLVNTVAIANGGAAISNSDLYWSSTETDNFIVQCYFLDPSAPWGSGVNKQNLAHLRAIRAF
;
A
#
# COMPACT_ATOMS: atom_id res chain seq x y z
N MET A 1 -10.44 13.54 -21.99
CA MET A 1 -10.57 14.41 -23.19
C MET A 1 -10.60 13.63 -24.50
N LYS A 2 -9.60 12.77 -24.82
CA LYS A 2 -9.58 12.03 -26.10
C LYS A 2 -10.85 11.22 -26.39
N LYS A 3 -11.37 10.46 -25.42
CA LYS A 3 -12.61 9.65 -25.55
C LYS A 3 -13.89 10.50 -25.78
N LEU A 4 -13.95 11.71 -25.22
CA LEU A 4 -15.10 12.61 -25.36
C LEU A 4 -15.12 13.24 -26.76
N LEU A 5 -13.93 13.58 -27.28
CA LEU A 5 -13.74 14.08 -28.64
C LEU A 5 -14.08 13.02 -29.70
N THR A 6 -13.77 11.75 -29.44
CA THR A 6 -14.17 10.64 -30.33
C THR A 6 -15.69 10.45 -30.34
N LEU A 7 -16.34 10.51 -29.17
CA LEU A 7 -17.80 10.37 -29.07
C LEU A 7 -18.52 11.53 -29.78
N PHE A 8 -18.03 12.76 -29.62
CA PHE A 8 -18.59 13.94 -30.27
C PHE A 8 -18.38 13.90 -31.80
N ALA A 9 -17.20 13.46 -32.26
CA ALA A 9 -16.93 13.26 -33.69
C ALA A 9 -17.85 12.19 -34.28
N SER A 10 -18.06 11.06 -33.60
CA SER A 10 -19.00 10.01 -34.04
C SER A 10 -20.43 10.54 -34.14
N PHE A 11 -20.89 11.36 -33.20
CA PHE A 11 -22.23 11.97 -33.25
C PHE A 11 -22.37 12.96 -34.42
N LEU A 12 -21.31 13.71 -34.72
CA LEU A 12 -21.28 14.66 -35.84
C LEU A 12 -21.31 13.97 -37.21
N PHE A 13 -20.70 12.77 -37.33
CA PHE A 13 -20.72 11.99 -38.56
C PHE A 13 -22.08 11.37 -38.89
N ILE A 14 -22.92 11.08 -37.89
CA ILE A 14 -24.26 10.52 -38.10
C ILE A 14 -25.24 11.62 -38.55
N ALA A 15 -25.03 12.87 -38.14
CA ALA A 15 -25.88 14.01 -38.50
C ALA A 15 -25.68 14.53 -39.94
N LEU A 16 -24.67 14.05 -40.66
CA LEU A 16 -24.34 14.50 -42.02
C LEU A 16 -24.70 13.49 -43.12
N ALA A 17 -25.26 12.33 -42.75
CA ALA A 17 -25.69 11.32 -43.71
C ALA A 17 -27.10 11.61 -44.25
N TYR A 18 -27.21 12.53 -45.22
CA TYR A 18 -28.46 12.68 -45.98
C TYR A 18 -28.51 11.61 -47.08
N SER A 19 -29.16 10.49 -46.78
CA SER A 19 -29.59 9.51 -47.77
C SER A 19 -30.93 9.94 -48.37
N GLN A 20 -30.93 10.94 -49.26
CA GLN A 20 -32.12 11.25 -50.04
C GLN A 20 -31.95 10.65 -51.43
N SER A 21 -32.86 9.74 -51.81
CA SER A 21 -32.92 9.24 -53.18
C SER A 21 -33.25 10.43 -54.09
N PRO A 22 -32.55 10.63 -55.21
CA PRO A 22 -32.88 11.71 -56.15
C PRO A 22 -34.36 11.67 -56.54
N GLU A 23 -35.04 12.81 -56.48
CA GLU A 23 -36.47 12.97 -56.82
C GLU A 23 -36.67 13.06 -58.34
N LYS A 24 -36.09 12.10 -59.08
CA LYS A 24 -36.16 12.00 -60.53
C LYS A 24 -35.96 10.56 -60.99
N MET A 25 -36.46 10.23 -62.17
CA MET A 25 -36.30 8.89 -62.77
C MET A 25 -35.86 8.98 -64.23
N THR A 26 -35.02 8.05 -64.68
CA THR A 26 -34.60 8.00 -66.10
C THR A 26 -35.72 7.39 -66.96
N TYR A 27 -35.96 7.99 -68.13
CA TYR A 27 -36.83 7.46 -69.16
C TYR A 27 -36.10 7.44 -70.51
N GLN A 28 -36.30 6.36 -71.28
CA GLN A 28 -35.68 6.17 -72.58
C GLN A 28 -36.74 5.76 -73.61
N ALA A 29 -36.66 6.36 -74.80
CA ALA A 29 -37.56 6.04 -75.91
C ALA A 29 -36.83 6.12 -77.25
N VAL A 30 -37.20 5.27 -78.20
CA VAL A 30 -36.70 5.32 -79.58
C VAL A 30 -37.78 5.91 -80.47
N VAL A 31 -37.43 6.97 -81.20
CA VAL A 31 -38.35 7.67 -82.11
C VAL A 31 -38.12 7.20 -83.54
N ARG A 32 -39.21 6.84 -84.22
CA ARG A 32 -39.21 6.36 -85.61
C ARG A 32 -40.19 7.18 -86.45
N ASP A 33 -39.88 7.32 -87.74
CA ASP A 33 -40.80 7.92 -88.71
C ASP A 33 -41.92 6.94 -89.12
N ALA A 34 -42.87 7.42 -89.93
CA ALA A 34 -44.01 6.62 -90.41
C ALA A 34 -43.61 5.42 -91.30
N SER A 35 -42.37 5.41 -91.82
CA SER A 35 -41.82 4.29 -92.60
C SER A 35 -41.02 3.32 -91.74
N GLY A 36 -40.92 3.56 -90.42
CA GLY A 36 -40.18 2.74 -89.46
C GLY A 36 -38.68 3.06 -89.37
N ASN A 37 -38.19 4.05 -90.11
CA ASN A 37 -36.78 4.48 -90.04
C ASN A 37 -36.52 5.26 -88.74
N LEU A 38 -35.26 5.28 -88.31
CA LEU A 38 -34.85 6.00 -87.11
C LEU A 38 -34.90 7.51 -87.34
N PHE A 39 -35.56 8.24 -86.45
CA PHE A 39 -35.59 9.70 -86.46
C PHE A 39 -34.36 10.23 -85.70
N SER A 40 -33.19 10.26 -86.36
CA SER A 40 -31.90 10.49 -85.71
C SER A 40 -31.45 11.95 -85.68
N SER A 41 -30.59 12.28 -84.72
CA SER A 41 -29.88 13.57 -84.58
C SER A 41 -30.76 14.82 -84.67
N SER A 42 -32.00 14.73 -84.21
CA SER A 42 -33.02 15.78 -84.34
C SER A 42 -33.57 16.19 -82.98
N SER A 43 -33.79 17.49 -82.79
CA SER A 43 -34.42 18.03 -81.57
C SER A 43 -35.92 17.75 -81.58
N LEU A 44 -36.46 17.36 -80.44
CA LEU A 44 -37.85 17.00 -80.24
C LEU A 44 -38.46 17.81 -79.11
N GLY A 45 -39.76 18.07 -79.19
CA GLY A 45 -40.55 18.55 -78.05
C GLY A 45 -41.18 17.36 -77.36
N MET A 46 -41.06 17.24 -76.05
CA MET A 46 -41.72 16.19 -75.28
C MET A 46 -42.51 16.78 -74.11
N GLN A 47 -43.69 16.23 -73.85
CA GLN A 47 -44.45 16.42 -72.62
C GLN A 47 -44.59 15.08 -71.91
N ILE A 48 -44.28 15.06 -70.62
CA ILE A 48 -44.36 13.87 -69.77
C ILE A 48 -45.41 14.15 -68.70
N SER A 49 -46.37 13.23 -68.56
CA SER A 49 -47.38 13.28 -67.49
C SER A 49 -47.33 12.00 -66.66
N ILE A 50 -47.41 12.14 -65.33
CA ILE A 50 -47.65 11.02 -64.42
C ILE A 50 -49.14 10.99 -64.10
N LEU A 51 -49.82 9.91 -64.50
CA LEU A 51 -51.25 9.71 -64.30
C LEU A 51 -51.49 8.74 -63.14
N GLN A 52 -52.49 9.02 -62.29
CA GLN A 52 -52.85 8.14 -61.17
C GLN A 52 -54.07 7.27 -61.51
N GLY A 53 -54.02 5.99 -61.12
CA GLY A 53 -55.15 5.06 -61.13
C GLY A 53 -55.38 4.31 -62.44
N SER A 54 -55.28 4.98 -63.60
CA SER A 54 -55.45 4.35 -64.92
C SER A 54 -54.69 5.07 -66.05
N VAL A 55 -54.64 4.46 -67.24
CA VAL A 55 -54.04 5.05 -68.46
C VAL A 55 -54.71 6.35 -68.92
N SER A 56 -55.90 6.65 -68.41
CA SER A 56 -56.66 7.87 -68.65
C SER A 56 -56.95 8.64 -67.35
N GLY A 57 -56.19 8.35 -66.29
CA GLY A 57 -56.37 8.95 -64.97
C GLY A 57 -55.98 10.43 -64.93
N SER A 58 -56.21 11.08 -63.78
CA SER A 58 -55.79 12.47 -63.59
C SER A 58 -54.25 12.56 -63.58
N ALA A 59 -53.70 13.58 -64.23
CA ALA A 59 -52.28 13.89 -64.17
C ALA A 59 -51.96 14.54 -62.83
N VAL A 60 -51.12 13.86 -62.03
CA VAL A 60 -50.63 14.38 -60.74
C VAL A 60 -49.34 15.20 -60.92
N TYR A 61 -48.65 15.02 -62.04
CA TYR A 61 -47.45 15.79 -62.41
C TYR A 61 -47.34 15.87 -63.93
N VAL A 62 -46.95 17.04 -64.45
CA VAL A 62 -46.71 17.29 -65.87
C VAL A 62 -45.47 18.17 -66.05
N GLU A 63 -44.58 17.77 -66.95
CA GLU A 63 -43.40 18.56 -67.36
C GLU A 63 -43.19 18.54 -68.88
N THR A 64 -42.42 19.50 -69.38
CA THR A 64 -41.93 19.50 -70.77
C THR A 64 -40.41 19.38 -70.83
N GLN A 65 -39.92 18.75 -71.88
CA GLN A 65 -38.50 18.59 -72.19
C GLN A 65 -38.24 18.79 -73.68
N THR A 66 -37.04 19.23 -74.05
CA THR A 66 -36.60 19.38 -75.44
C THR A 66 -35.35 18.55 -75.75
N PRO A 67 -35.44 17.20 -75.72
CA PRO A 67 -34.28 16.34 -75.94
C PRO A 67 -33.96 16.20 -77.43
N SER A 68 -32.72 15.80 -77.73
CA SER A 68 -32.30 15.43 -79.09
C SER A 68 -32.11 13.92 -79.21
N THR A 69 -32.55 13.32 -80.31
CA THR A 69 -32.29 11.90 -80.60
C THR A 69 -30.82 11.67 -80.96
N ASN A 70 -30.26 10.52 -80.58
CA ASN A 70 -28.93 10.11 -81.04
C ASN A 70 -28.96 9.44 -82.43
N SER A 71 -27.82 8.93 -82.91
CA SER A 71 -27.71 8.22 -84.20
C SER A 71 -28.63 7.00 -84.32
N ASN A 72 -29.07 6.43 -83.20
CA ASN A 72 -29.98 5.30 -83.13
C ASN A 72 -31.45 5.72 -82.91
N GLY A 73 -31.78 7.01 -83.03
CA GLY A 73 -33.12 7.53 -82.76
C GLY A 73 -33.52 7.51 -81.28
N LEU A 74 -32.59 7.24 -80.37
CA LEU A 74 -32.84 7.12 -78.92
C LEU A 74 -32.79 8.49 -78.25
N VAL A 75 -33.79 8.77 -77.42
CA VAL A 75 -33.82 9.85 -76.43
C VAL A 75 -33.63 9.25 -75.04
N THR A 76 -32.86 9.93 -74.20
CA THR A 76 -32.75 9.68 -72.76
C THR A 76 -33.06 10.96 -72.02
N ILE A 77 -34.03 10.93 -71.12
CA ILE A 77 -34.44 12.06 -70.28
C ILE A 77 -34.48 11.65 -68.81
N GLU A 78 -34.42 12.65 -67.93
CA GLU A 78 -34.67 12.49 -66.51
C GLU A 78 -36.02 13.14 -66.19
N VAL A 79 -37.03 12.32 -65.91
CA VAL A 79 -38.37 12.79 -65.50
C VAL A 79 -38.28 13.33 -64.07
N GLY A 80 -38.82 14.52 -63.82
CA GLY A 80 -38.64 15.28 -62.59
C GLY A 80 -37.59 16.40 -62.69
N ASN A 81 -36.90 16.50 -63.83
CA ASN A 81 -35.89 17.53 -64.10
C ASN A 81 -36.23 18.41 -65.33
N GLY A 82 -37.45 18.27 -65.86
CA GLY A 82 -37.96 19.08 -66.97
C GLY A 82 -38.47 20.46 -66.53
N THR A 83 -39.04 21.20 -67.48
CA THR A 83 -39.78 22.43 -67.14
C THR A 83 -41.17 22.04 -66.65
N ILE A 84 -41.44 22.27 -65.37
CA ILE A 84 -42.71 21.91 -64.72
C ILE A 84 -43.86 22.70 -65.37
N VAL A 85 -44.92 21.99 -65.76
CA VAL A 85 -46.18 22.57 -66.22
C VAL A 85 -47.21 22.56 -65.08
N SER A 86 -47.31 21.45 -64.33
CA SER A 86 -48.17 21.32 -63.16
C SER A 86 -47.72 20.20 -62.22
N GLY A 87 -48.12 20.29 -60.96
CA GLY A 87 -47.77 19.32 -59.91
C GLY A 87 -46.36 19.51 -59.33
N ASP A 88 -46.00 18.65 -58.38
CA ASP A 88 -44.68 18.58 -57.75
C ASP A 88 -44.27 17.11 -57.65
N PHE A 89 -43.12 16.75 -58.23
CA PHE A 89 -42.66 15.37 -58.29
C PHE A 89 -42.33 14.80 -56.91
N SER A 90 -41.87 15.64 -55.97
CA SER A 90 -41.49 15.27 -54.60
C SER A 90 -42.69 14.90 -53.74
N LEU A 91 -43.86 15.46 -54.05
CA LEU A 91 -45.11 15.28 -53.29
C LEU A 91 -45.97 14.13 -53.83
N ILE A 92 -45.51 13.39 -54.85
CA ILE A 92 -46.23 12.21 -55.35
C ILE A 92 -46.15 11.11 -54.29
N ASP A 93 -47.30 10.75 -53.72
CA ASP A 93 -47.41 9.59 -52.83
C ASP A 93 -47.39 8.29 -53.64
N TRP A 94 -46.20 7.81 -53.96
CA TRP A 94 -45.97 6.57 -54.72
C TRP A 94 -46.61 5.32 -54.07
N GLY A 95 -47.01 5.38 -52.79
CA GLY A 95 -47.75 4.31 -52.10
C GLY A 95 -49.20 4.15 -52.57
N ASN A 96 -49.82 5.23 -53.10
CA ASN A 96 -51.20 5.25 -53.60
C ASN A 96 -51.32 4.87 -55.08
N GLY A 97 -50.35 4.08 -55.59
CA GLY A 97 -50.38 3.55 -56.96
C GLY A 97 -51.63 2.71 -57.26
N PRO A 98 -51.89 2.38 -58.54
CA PRO A 98 -50.93 2.40 -59.64
C PRO A 98 -50.74 3.78 -60.28
N TYR A 99 -49.54 4.01 -60.82
CA TYR A 99 -49.20 5.19 -61.61
C TYR A 99 -48.82 4.81 -63.04
N PHE A 100 -49.06 5.72 -63.98
CA PHE A 100 -48.77 5.55 -65.40
C PHE A 100 -47.96 6.74 -65.91
N ILE A 101 -47.01 6.49 -66.80
CA ILE A 101 -46.28 7.54 -67.52
C ILE A 101 -46.88 7.71 -68.91
N LYS A 102 -47.35 8.91 -69.20
CA LYS A 102 -47.82 9.33 -70.52
C LYS A 102 -46.77 10.23 -71.16
N THR A 103 -46.36 9.89 -72.37
CA THR A 103 -45.39 10.68 -73.14
C THR A 103 -46.02 11.17 -74.42
N GLU A 104 -45.83 12.45 -74.71
CA GLU A 104 -46.36 13.15 -75.88
C GLU A 104 -45.20 13.84 -76.59
N THR A 105 -45.03 13.61 -77.90
CA THR A 105 -43.85 14.03 -78.66
C THR A 105 -44.24 14.82 -79.92
N ASP A 106 -43.56 15.95 -80.13
CA ASP A 106 -43.57 16.77 -81.34
C ASP A 106 -42.23 16.58 -82.08
N PRO A 107 -42.24 15.92 -83.26
CA PRO A 107 -41.06 15.72 -84.09
C PRO A 107 -40.33 16.98 -84.53
N ASN A 108 -40.99 18.15 -84.52
CA ASN A 108 -40.43 19.41 -84.98
C ASN A 108 -39.86 20.28 -83.83
N GLY A 109 -39.84 19.78 -82.59
CA GLY A 109 -39.31 20.53 -81.45
C GLY A 109 -40.30 21.52 -80.82
N GLY A 110 -41.56 21.55 -81.29
CA GLY A 110 -42.61 22.45 -80.81
C GLY A 110 -43.49 21.86 -79.70
N SER A 111 -44.68 22.44 -79.54
CA SER A 111 -45.71 22.00 -78.59
C SER A 111 -46.92 21.33 -79.25
N ASN A 112 -46.82 20.98 -80.54
CA ASN A 112 -47.87 20.28 -81.27
C ASN A 112 -47.61 18.77 -81.22
N TYR A 113 -47.87 18.18 -80.06
CA TYR A 113 -47.60 16.77 -79.81
C TYR A 113 -48.53 15.87 -80.63
N THR A 114 -47.96 15.11 -81.57
CA THR A 114 -48.71 14.25 -82.49
C THR A 114 -48.53 12.76 -82.19
N ILE A 115 -47.46 12.40 -81.46
CA ILE A 115 -47.16 11.02 -81.07
C ILE A 115 -47.42 10.92 -79.56
N SER A 116 -48.25 9.97 -79.13
CA SER A 116 -48.49 9.72 -77.70
C SER A 116 -48.41 8.24 -77.34
N GLY A 117 -47.99 7.97 -76.12
CA GLY A 117 -47.94 6.63 -75.54
C GLY A 117 -48.17 6.68 -74.04
N THR A 118 -48.74 5.63 -73.46
CA THR A 118 -48.95 5.51 -72.01
C THR A 118 -48.60 4.11 -71.54
N SER A 119 -47.78 4.01 -70.49
CA SER A 119 -47.38 2.74 -69.88
C SER A 119 -47.46 2.81 -68.35
N GLN A 120 -47.68 1.67 -67.70
CA GLN A 120 -47.72 1.61 -66.23
C GLN A 120 -46.31 1.67 -65.65
N LEU A 121 -46.13 2.43 -64.58
CA LEU A 121 -44.91 2.39 -63.77
C LEU A 121 -44.97 1.18 -62.84
N LEU A 122 -44.01 0.26 -63.02
CA LEU A 122 -43.86 -0.93 -62.19
C LEU A 122 -42.74 -0.72 -61.17
N SER A 123 -42.93 -1.22 -59.95
CA SER A 123 -41.91 -1.15 -58.90
C SER A 123 -40.65 -1.92 -59.30
N VAL A 124 -39.47 -1.33 -59.05
CA VAL A 124 -38.18 -2.00 -59.18
C VAL A 124 -37.86 -2.82 -57.91
N PRO A 125 -37.01 -3.88 -57.97
CA PRO A 125 -36.72 -4.72 -56.81
C PRO A 125 -36.25 -3.99 -55.55
N TYR A 126 -35.47 -2.91 -55.70
CA TYR A 126 -35.04 -2.07 -54.56
C TYR A 126 -36.20 -1.34 -53.87
N ALA A 127 -37.19 -0.88 -54.64
CA ALA A 127 -38.38 -0.22 -54.10
C ALA A 127 -39.31 -1.18 -53.34
N LEU A 128 -39.34 -2.47 -53.73
CA LEU A 128 -40.10 -3.49 -52.99
C LEU A 128 -39.53 -3.76 -51.59
N HIS A 129 -38.20 -3.66 -51.44
CA HIS A 129 -37.52 -3.89 -50.16
C HIS A 129 -37.66 -2.73 -49.17
N ALA A 130 -37.98 -1.52 -49.64
CA ALA A 130 -38.18 -0.34 -48.79
C ALA A 130 -39.49 -0.39 -47.97
N LYS A 131 -40.48 -1.20 -48.39
CA LYS A 131 -41.78 -1.34 -47.70
C LYS A 131 -41.66 -1.96 -46.30
N THR A 132 -40.56 -2.63 -46.01
CA THR A 132 -40.30 -3.27 -44.71
C THR A 132 -39.77 -2.28 -43.65
N ALA A 133 -39.29 -1.09 -44.06
CA ALA A 133 -38.68 -0.11 -43.16
C ALA A 133 -39.67 0.92 -42.57
N ASP A 134 -40.92 0.95 -43.02
CA ASP A 134 -41.93 1.94 -42.62
C ASP A 134 -42.65 1.60 -41.28
N SER A 135 -42.21 0.55 -40.58
CA SER A 135 -42.90 0.01 -39.37
C SER A 135 -42.33 0.48 -38.02
N LEU A 136 -41.36 1.41 -37.99
CA LEU A 136 -40.71 1.83 -36.73
C LEU A 136 -41.19 3.15 -36.12
N ALA A 137 -42.15 3.85 -36.72
CA ALA A 137 -42.74 5.07 -36.15
C ALA A 137 -44.08 4.75 -35.46
N GLY A 138 -44.07 4.52 -34.13
CA GLY A 138 -45.32 4.39 -33.34
C GLY A 138 -45.32 3.33 -32.24
N GLY A 139 -44.27 2.53 -32.12
CA GLY A 139 -44.23 1.40 -31.18
C GLY A 139 -44.99 0.20 -31.75
N VAL A 140 -44.41 -0.99 -31.62
CA VAL A 140 -45.05 -2.23 -32.03
C VAL A 140 -46.15 -2.55 -31.02
N ILE A 141 -47.37 -2.80 -31.50
CA ILE A 141 -48.37 -3.46 -30.66
C ILE A 141 -47.92 -4.90 -30.52
N GLU A 142 -47.34 -5.22 -29.37
CA GLU A 142 -46.93 -6.59 -29.03
C GLU A 142 -48.16 -7.51 -29.03
N THR A 143 -48.13 -8.53 -29.88
CA THR A 143 -49.26 -9.48 -30.08
C THR A 143 -48.89 -10.91 -29.68
N ASP A 144 -47.69 -11.10 -29.12
CA ASP A 144 -47.24 -12.39 -28.61
C ASP A 144 -48.16 -12.86 -27.45
N PRO A 145 -48.87 -14.00 -27.60
CA PRO A 145 -49.74 -14.53 -26.56
C PRO A 145 -49.00 -14.87 -25.26
N ASP A 146 -47.73 -15.26 -25.34
CA ASP A 146 -46.95 -15.68 -24.18
C ASP A 146 -46.54 -14.47 -23.32
N PHE A 147 -46.27 -13.33 -23.95
CA PHE A 147 -45.91 -12.09 -23.24
C PHE A 147 -47.03 -11.65 -22.28
N ASN A 148 -48.28 -11.63 -22.74
CA ASN A 148 -49.45 -11.22 -21.94
C ASN A 148 -49.73 -12.15 -20.74
N SER A 149 -49.27 -13.41 -20.81
CA SER A 149 -49.35 -14.38 -19.71
C SER A 149 -48.16 -14.31 -18.76
N SER A 150 -47.09 -13.62 -19.16
CA SER A 150 -45.84 -13.54 -18.40
C SER A 150 -45.91 -12.49 -17.29
N ILE A 151 -45.04 -12.64 -16.29
CA ILE A 151 -44.84 -11.65 -15.23
C ILE A 151 -44.37 -10.30 -15.82
N ALA A 152 -43.68 -10.31 -16.96
CA ALA A 152 -43.16 -9.10 -17.60
C ALA A 152 -44.26 -8.16 -18.11
N SER A 153 -45.43 -8.69 -18.49
CA SER A 153 -46.58 -7.88 -18.93
C SER A 153 -47.08 -6.93 -17.83
N GLY A 154 -46.91 -7.31 -16.56
CA GLY A 154 -47.30 -6.49 -15.41
C GLY A 154 -46.28 -5.44 -14.98
N ILE A 155 -45.08 -5.41 -15.58
CA ILE A 155 -44.03 -4.46 -15.20
C ILE A 155 -44.34 -3.09 -15.80
N THR A 156 -44.61 -2.13 -14.92
CA THR A 156 -44.89 -0.74 -15.29
C THR A 156 -43.64 0.14 -15.16
N GLY A 157 -43.70 1.37 -15.68
CA GLY A 157 -42.68 2.39 -15.42
C GLY A 157 -42.52 2.72 -13.92
N THR A 158 -43.58 2.55 -13.13
CA THR A 158 -43.57 2.71 -11.67
C THR A 158 -42.75 1.63 -10.97
N ASP A 159 -42.82 0.38 -11.45
CA ASP A 159 -42.06 -0.74 -10.88
C ASP A 159 -40.55 -0.55 -11.10
N THR A 160 -40.17 -0.15 -12.32
CA THR A 160 -38.77 0.11 -12.67
C THR A 160 -38.22 1.35 -11.96
N THR A 161 -39.05 2.37 -11.74
CA THR A 161 -38.69 3.53 -10.91
C THR A 161 -38.49 3.15 -9.44
N SER A 162 -39.34 2.26 -8.91
CA SER A 162 -39.23 1.77 -7.53
C SER A 162 -37.99 0.92 -7.29
N TRP A 163 -37.58 0.11 -8.28
CA TRP A 163 -36.31 -0.62 -8.23
C TRP A 163 -35.10 0.29 -8.12
N ASN A 164 -35.06 1.37 -8.90
CA ASN A 164 -33.93 2.30 -8.88
C ASN A 164 -33.82 3.08 -7.56
N ASN A 165 -34.93 3.31 -6.85
CA ASN A 165 -34.94 4.09 -5.62
C ASN A 165 -34.71 3.27 -4.34
N LYS A 166 -34.76 1.94 -4.40
CA LYS A 166 -34.70 1.08 -3.20
C LYS A 166 -33.32 1.04 -2.52
N LEU A 167 -32.26 1.49 -3.19
CA LEU A 167 -30.89 1.37 -2.69
C LEU A 167 -30.43 2.55 -1.82
N ASP A 168 -31.06 3.72 -1.94
CA ASP A 168 -30.50 4.97 -1.40
C ASP A 168 -31.26 5.54 -0.17
N SER A 169 -32.43 5.01 0.19
CA SER A 169 -33.22 5.60 1.29
C SER A 169 -34.31 4.67 1.85
N TYR A 170 -33.92 3.64 2.60
CA TYR A 170 -34.88 2.94 3.47
C TYR A 170 -34.42 2.97 4.92
N THR A 171 -35.35 3.26 5.82
CA THR A 171 -35.21 2.93 7.25
C THR A 171 -35.46 1.43 7.36
N GLU A 172 -34.45 0.69 7.80
CA GLU A 172 -34.56 -0.73 8.12
C GLU A 172 -35.68 -0.90 9.17
N THR A 173 -36.63 -1.81 8.93
CA THR A 173 -37.80 -2.04 9.81
C THR A 173 -37.97 -3.51 10.19
N ASP A 174 -37.02 -4.39 9.86
CA ASP A 174 -36.98 -5.78 10.29
C ASP A 174 -36.87 -5.83 11.83
N PRO A 175 -37.90 -6.35 12.53
CA PRO A 175 -37.87 -6.47 13.99
C PRO A 175 -36.67 -7.29 14.50
N VAL A 176 -36.13 -8.19 13.68
CA VAL A 176 -34.94 -8.99 14.00
C VAL A 176 -33.67 -8.14 13.96
N TYR A 177 -33.55 -7.24 12.97
CA TYR A 177 -32.42 -6.31 12.93
C TYR A 177 -32.47 -5.34 14.10
N GLY A 178 -33.64 -4.73 14.37
CA GLY A 178 -33.84 -3.76 15.46
C GLY A 178 -33.55 -4.30 16.87
N THR A 179 -33.55 -5.63 17.06
CA THR A 179 -33.19 -6.31 18.31
C THR A 179 -31.79 -6.93 18.30
N SER A 180 -31.09 -6.89 17.17
CA SER A 180 -29.75 -7.45 17.01
C SER A 180 -28.68 -6.56 17.63
N VAL A 181 -27.53 -7.16 17.96
CA VAL A 181 -26.32 -6.42 18.38
C VAL A 181 -25.84 -5.45 17.29
N ALA A 182 -26.12 -5.76 16.01
CA ALA A 182 -25.71 -4.95 14.87
C ALA A 182 -26.45 -3.60 14.78
N PHE A 183 -27.68 -3.50 15.30
CA PHE A 183 -28.46 -2.25 15.31
C PHE A 183 -27.76 -1.12 16.06
N GLY A 184 -27.03 -1.47 17.13
CA GLY A 184 -26.30 -0.50 17.96
C GLY A 184 -24.91 -0.16 17.44
N ILE A 185 -24.43 -0.80 16.36
CA ILE A 185 -23.09 -0.52 15.81
C ILE A 185 -23.14 0.79 15.04
N THR A 186 -22.48 1.80 15.60
CA THR A 186 -22.34 3.12 14.99
C THR A 186 -21.00 3.25 14.24
N GLY A 187 -20.85 4.35 13.50
CA GLY A 187 -19.55 4.73 12.92
C GLY A 187 -18.46 4.95 13.97
N ALA A 188 -18.82 5.27 15.22
CA ALA A 188 -17.86 5.39 16.32
C ALA A 188 -17.37 4.02 16.79
N ASP A 189 -18.24 3.01 16.80
CA ASP A 189 -17.87 1.63 17.18
C ASP A 189 -16.91 1.00 16.16
N THR A 190 -17.17 1.22 14.87
CA THR A 190 -16.26 0.75 13.80
C THR A 190 -14.94 1.52 13.80
N THR A 191 -14.96 2.82 14.11
CA THR A 191 -13.75 3.63 14.31
C THR A 191 -12.94 3.15 15.52
N ASN A 192 -13.60 2.86 16.65
CA ASN A 192 -12.95 2.35 17.86
C ASN A 192 -12.38 0.95 17.66
N TRP A 193 -13.02 0.10 16.85
CA TRP A 193 -12.49 -1.21 16.51
C TRP A 193 -11.18 -1.09 15.71
N ASN A 194 -11.14 -0.19 14.73
CA ASN A 194 -9.93 0.09 13.97
C ASN A 194 -8.83 0.72 14.84
N ASN A 195 -9.19 1.60 15.77
CA ASN A 195 -8.21 2.29 16.64
C ASN A 195 -7.66 1.43 17.78
N LYS A 196 -8.32 0.33 18.18
CA LYS A 196 -7.83 -0.56 19.25
C LYS A 196 -6.62 -1.40 18.85
N GLN A 197 -6.32 -1.54 17.55
CA GLN A 197 -5.11 -2.27 17.11
C GLN A 197 -3.83 -1.44 17.14
N ASP A 198 -3.91 -0.10 17.15
CA ASP A 198 -2.75 0.76 16.84
C ASP A 198 -2.19 1.60 18.02
N GLN A 199 -2.62 1.37 19.27
CA GLN A 199 -2.30 2.31 20.37
C GLN A 199 -1.57 1.71 21.57
N LEU A 200 -0.70 0.72 21.37
CA LEU A 200 0.32 0.45 22.38
C LEU A 200 1.48 1.43 22.17
N THR A 201 1.59 2.44 23.04
CA THR A 201 2.79 3.29 23.09
C THR A 201 3.85 2.54 23.88
N ALA A 202 4.98 2.24 23.24
CA ALA A 202 6.11 1.63 23.92
C ALA A 202 6.69 2.61 24.96
N GLY A 203 6.91 2.12 26.18
CA GLY A 203 7.71 2.82 27.17
C GLY A 203 9.20 2.78 26.82
N THR A 204 10.03 3.53 27.56
CA THR A 204 11.49 3.49 27.40
C THR A 204 12.02 2.06 27.55
N GLY A 205 12.82 1.59 26.59
CA GLY A 205 13.42 0.25 26.62
C GLY A 205 12.51 -0.88 26.11
N ILE A 206 11.34 -0.55 25.57
CA ILE A 206 10.40 -1.50 24.97
C ILE A 206 10.26 -1.18 23.48
N ASP A 207 10.21 -2.20 22.64
CA ASP A 207 9.79 -2.10 21.24
C ASP A 207 8.51 -2.91 21.03
N ILE A 208 7.63 -2.38 20.19
CA ILE A 208 6.35 -2.99 19.83
C ILE A 208 6.29 -2.95 18.31
N THR A 209 6.78 -4.04 17.70
CA THR A 209 6.86 -4.18 16.24
C THR A 209 6.21 -5.50 15.84
N ASN A 210 5.39 -5.51 14.78
CA ASN A 210 4.71 -6.70 14.25
C ASN A 210 3.91 -7.49 15.31
N ASN A 211 3.21 -6.80 16.21
CA ASN A 211 2.47 -7.41 17.34
C ASN A 211 3.34 -8.19 18.33
N VAL A 212 4.65 -7.97 18.36
CA VAL A 212 5.57 -8.53 19.35
C VAL A 212 6.07 -7.42 20.27
N VAL A 213 5.97 -7.65 21.57
CA VAL A 213 6.60 -6.80 22.59
C VAL A 213 7.98 -7.37 22.89
N SER A 214 9.02 -6.56 22.70
CA SER A 214 10.40 -6.92 22.98
C SER A 214 11.08 -5.86 23.86
N ALA A 215 12.10 -6.27 24.60
CA ALA A 215 13.00 -5.32 25.26
C ALA A 215 14.05 -4.84 24.25
N THR A 216 14.27 -3.53 24.16
CA THR A 216 15.34 -2.94 23.32
C THR A 216 16.65 -2.73 24.07
N ASN A 217 16.63 -2.89 25.39
CA ASN A 217 17.83 -2.76 26.19
C ASN A 217 18.68 -4.03 26.03
N THR A 218 19.73 -3.96 25.22
CA THR A 218 20.83 -4.90 25.33
C THR A 218 21.47 -4.69 26.69
N PRO A 219 21.53 -5.72 27.56
CA PRO A 219 22.19 -5.56 28.84
C PRO A 219 23.64 -5.11 28.63
N THR A 220 24.09 -4.15 29.42
CA THR A 220 25.49 -3.70 29.36
C THR A 220 26.39 -4.85 29.77
N THR A 221 27.26 -5.28 28.86
CA THR A 221 28.26 -6.31 29.11
C THR A 221 29.64 -5.68 29.28
N TYR A 222 30.46 -6.28 30.12
CA TYR A 222 31.81 -5.86 30.45
C TYR A 222 32.82 -6.94 30.06
N ALA A 223 34.05 -6.51 29.78
CA ALA A 223 35.19 -7.37 29.51
C ALA A 223 36.30 -7.15 30.55
N ILE A 224 37.14 -8.17 30.74
CA ILE A 224 38.34 -8.04 31.56
C ILE A 224 39.24 -6.94 30.97
N GLY A 225 39.66 -6.00 31.82
CA GLY A 225 40.43 -4.82 31.44
C GLY A 225 39.59 -3.55 31.25
N ASP A 226 38.25 -3.64 31.28
CA ASP A 226 37.42 -2.43 31.24
C ASP A 226 37.64 -1.58 32.50
N PHE A 227 37.75 -0.25 32.33
CA PHE A 227 37.68 0.70 33.44
C PHE A 227 36.22 1.12 33.63
N ALA A 228 35.53 0.44 34.54
CA ALA A 228 34.11 0.61 34.79
C ALA A 228 33.80 0.37 36.27
N GLN A 229 32.61 0.77 36.72
CA GLN A 229 32.13 0.42 38.07
C GLN A 229 33.10 0.85 39.21
N GLY A 230 33.85 1.93 38.99
CA GLY A 230 34.79 2.51 39.96
C GLY A 230 36.20 1.88 39.99
N GLY A 231 36.48 0.89 39.14
CA GLY A 231 37.77 0.20 39.12
C GLY A 231 38.09 -0.48 37.79
N ILE A 232 39.03 -1.40 37.81
CA ILE A 232 39.42 -2.20 36.64
C ILE A 232 38.77 -3.58 36.75
N VAL A 233 38.00 -3.98 35.75
CA VAL A 233 37.37 -5.31 35.69
C VAL A 233 38.47 -6.38 35.55
N PHE A 234 38.53 -7.31 36.50
CA PHE A 234 39.48 -8.44 36.48
C PHE A 234 38.80 -9.82 36.45
N TYR A 235 37.48 -9.85 36.64
CA TYR A 235 36.65 -11.04 36.54
C TYR A 235 35.25 -10.64 36.05
N VAL A 236 34.66 -11.45 35.18
CA VAL A 236 33.30 -11.30 34.67
C VAL A 236 32.64 -12.68 34.65
N ASP A 237 31.35 -12.74 34.97
CA ASP A 237 30.57 -13.97 34.90
C ASP A 237 30.22 -14.37 33.45
N GLU A 238 29.55 -15.51 33.28
CA GLU A 238 29.19 -16.04 31.96
C GLU A 238 28.23 -15.13 31.17
N THR A 239 27.51 -14.24 31.85
CA THR A 239 26.53 -13.33 31.22
C THR A 239 27.18 -12.06 30.69
N GLY A 240 28.40 -11.75 31.13
CA GLY A 240 29.06 -10.49 30.83
C GLY A 240 28.59 -9.31 31.67
N GLN A 241 27.52 -9.44 32.46
CA GLN A 241 26.84 -8.31 33.11
C GLN A 241 27.36 -8.03 34.51
N HIS A 242 27.86 -9.06 35.20
CA HIS A 242 28.34 -8.97 36.56
C HIS A 242 29.79 -9.43 36.67
N GLY A 243 30.48 -8.94 37.67
CA GLY A 243 31.89 -9.23 37.83
C GLY A 243 32.52 -8.57 39.04
N LEU A 244 33.85 -8.55 39.03
CA LEU A 244 34.66 -7.94 40.07
C LEU A 244 35.58 -6.88 39.48
N VAL A 245 35.69 -5.75 40.18
CA VAL A 245 36.67 -4.71 39.86
C VAL A 245 37.67 -4.52 40.99
N VAL A 246 38.90 -4.13 40.62
CA VAL A 246 39.97 -3.80 41.54
C VAL A 246 40.25 -2.29 41.53
N ALA A 247 40.56 -1.74 42.70
CA ALA A 247 40.86 -0.31 42.85
C ALA A 247 42.13 0.10 42.08
N LYS A 248 42.10 1.27 41.45
CA LYS A 248 43.21 1.78 40.62
C LYS A 248 44.45 2.27 41.39
N VAL A 249 44.34 2.47 42.71
CA VAL A 249 45.49 2.69 43.63
C VAL A 249 45.46 1.77 44.85
N ASP A 250 46.64 1.47 45.43
CA ASP A 250 46.74 0.71 46.69
C ASP A 250 46.19 1.61 47.80
N GLN A 251 45.35 1.05 48.67
CA GLN A 251 44.85 1.78 49.83
C GLN A 251 45.91 1.89 50.92
N SER A 252 46.88 0.97 50.94
CA SER A 252 48.05 1.02 51.81
C SER A 252 49.19 0.19 51.24
N ALA A 253 50.42 0.67 51.40
CA ALA A 253 51.65 -0.08 51.10
C ALA A 253 52.16 -0.92 52.30
N GLY A 254 51.42 -0.94 53.41
CA GLY A 254 51.85 -1.65 54.61
C GLY A 254 50.87 -1.43 55.74
N ILE A 255 49.94 -2.38 55.89
CA ILE A 255 48.97 -2.36 56.99
C ILE A 255 48.92 -3.72 57.67
N ARG A 256 48.55 -3.73 58.95
CA ARG A 256 48.27 -4.95 59.71
C ARG A 256 46.94 -5.57 59.29
N TRP A 257 46.78 -6.89 59.48
CA TRP A 257 45.54 -7.57 59.12
C TRP A 257 44.46 -7.54 60.23
N TYR A 258 44.89 -7.45 61.49
CA TYR A 258 44.09 -7.60 62.70
C TYR A 258 43.93 -6.30 63.51
N ALA A 259 43.00 -6.29 64.46
CA ALA A 259 42.64 -5.11 65.25
C ALA A 259 43.32 -5.03 66.64
N GLY A 260 44.53 -5.57 66.80
CA GLY A 260 45.35 -5.42 68.01
C GLY A 260 45.35 -6.63 68.95
N THR A 261 44.27 -7.40 68.99
CA THR A 261 44.21 -8.68 69.70
C THR A 261 44.13 -9.85 68.71
N PHE A 262 44.99 -10.86 68.86
CA PHE A 262 44.92 -12.05 68.01
C PHE A 262 43.67 -12.88 68.33
N GLY A 263 43.00 -13.36 67.28
CA GLY A 263 41.89 -14.29 67.38
C GLY A 263 41.48 -14.80 66.00
N ASP A 264 40.77 -15.92 65.98
CA ASP A 264 40.19 -16.53 64.79
C ASP A 264 38.84 -15.88 64.52
N THR A 265 38.79 -15.07 63.46
CA THR A 265 37.58 -14.38 63.01
C THR A 265 36.60 -15.31 62.29
N ARG A 266 37.00 -16.55 61.97
CA ARG A 266 36.23 -17.51 61.15
C ARG A 266 36.08 -17.11 59.68
N ALA A 267 36.89 -16.16 59.20
CA ALA A 267 36.85 -15.67 57.82
C ALA A 267 37.60 -16.61 56.86
N HIS A 268 37.17 -17.86 56.77
CA HIS A 268 37.85 -18.91 55.98
C HIS A 268 37.37 -19.02 54.54
N GLY A 269 36.38 -18.23 54.13
CA GLY A 269 35.82 -18.29 52.77
C GLY A 269 36.90 -18.06 51.71
N ASN A 270 36.84 -18.82 50.63
CA ASN A 270 37.74 -18.66 49.50
C ASN A 270 36.97 -18.92 48.19
N GLY A 271 37.25 -18.13 47.17
CA GLY A 271 36.57 -18.16 45.88
C GLY A 271 36.05 -16.78 45.45
N PRO A 272 35.61 -16.62 44.19
CA PRO A 272 35.07 -15.36 43.69
C PRO A 272 33.90 -14.85 44.56
N GLY A 273 33.98 -13.60 45.02
CA GLY A 273 32.97 -12.96 45.88
C GLY A 273 33.09 -13.30 47.37
N ALA A 274 33.91 -14.28 47.77
CA ALA A 274 34.04 -14.68 49.18
C ALA A 274 34.62 -13.55 50.05
N GLY A 275 35.46 -12.69 49.48
CA GLY A 275 36.12 -11.61 50.20
C GLY A 275 35.13 -10.62 50.84
N LYS A 276 33.95 -10.43 50.23
CA LYS A 276 32.92 -9.53 50.75
C LYS A 276 32.40 -10.00 52.10
N MET A 277 32.02 -11.28 52.19
CA MET A 277 31.53 -11.87 53.43
C MET A 277 32.66 -11.98 54.47
N ASN A 278 33.86 -12.40 54.05
CA ASN A 278 35.01 -12.45 54.94
C ASN A 278 35.30 -11.08 55.57
N THR A 279 35.30 -10.01 54.78
CA THR A 279 35.55 -8.64 55.28
C THR A 279 34.55 -8.26 56.37
N ALA A 280 33.26 -8.54 56.17
CA ALA A 280 32.23 -8.30 57.17
C ALA A 280 32.45 -9.13 58.45
N ILE A 281 32.77 -10.42 58.31
CA ILE A 281 33.05 -11.34 59.43
C ILE A 281 34.28 -10.90 60.22
N ILE A 282 35.36 -10.49 59.55
CA ILE A 282 36.58 -9.99 60.20
C ILE A 282 36.23 -8.80 61.08
N ILE A 283 35.53 -7.80 60.53
CA ILE A 283 35.19 -6.58 61.26
C ILE A 283 34.29 -6.90 62.45
N ALA A 284 33.23 -7.69 62.25
CA ALA A 284 32.32 -8.06 63.32
C ALA A 284 33.01 -8.86 64.43
N SER A 285 33.91 -9.78 64.07
CA SER A 285 34.60 -10.64 65.03
C SER A 285 35.67 -9.88 65.82
N GLN A 286 36.39 -8.96 65.17
CA GLN A 286 37.43 -8.16 65.84
C GLN A 286 36.86 -7.28 66.97
N VAL A 287 35.64 -6.77 66.81
CA VAL A 287 34.93 -6.04 67.89
C VAL A 287 34.76 -6.92 69.13
N ALA A 288 34.49 -8.22 68.96
CA ALA A 288 34.34 -9.16 70.06
C ALA A 288 35.66 -9.68 70.63
N ILE A 289 36.68 -9.86 69.77
CA ILE A 289 38.02 -10.36 70.16
C ILE A 289 38.80 -9.29 70.96
N GLY A 290 38.67 -8.02 70.58
CA GLY A 290 39.33 -6.89 71.22
C GLY A 290 39.97 -5.95 70.21
N ASP A 291 39.16 -5.02 69.70
CA ASP A 291 39.57 -3.96 68.77
C ASP A 291 40.22 -2.79 69.53
N ASP A 292 41.47 -2.48 69.18
CA ASP A 292 42.25 -1.38 69.77
C ASP A 292 41.93 0.00 69.17
N GLY A 293 41.00 0.09 68.22
CA GLY A 293 40.54 1.30 67.56
C GLY A 293 41.40 1.74 66.37
N ASN A 294 42.59 1.17 66.16
CA ASN A 294 43.44 1.49 65.01
C ASN A 294 42.96 0.79 63.74
N THR A 295 43.29 1.34 62.57
CA THR A 295 42.90 0.74 61.29
C THR A 295 43.63 -0.58 61.01
N TYR A 296 42.98 -1.43 60.24
CA TYR A 296 43.48 -2.72 59.76
C TYR A 296 42.89 -3.01 58.37
N ALA A 297 43.47 -3.97 57.66
CA ALA A 297 43.21 -4.20 56.24
C ALA A 297 41.71 -4.23 55.86
N ALA A 298 40.91 -5.07 56.55
CA ALA A 298 39.47 -5.21 56.26
C ALA A 298 38.68 -3.91 56.53
N ARG A 299 38.98 -3.19 57.62
CA ARG A 299 38.34 -1.92 57.95
C ARG A 299 38.63 -0.84 56.90
N VAL A 300 39.87 -0.75 56.42
CA VAL A 300 40.24 0.20 55.37
C VAL A 300 39.46 -0.04 54.09
N CYS A 301 39.28 -1.30 53.67
CA CYS A 301 38.44 -1.61 52.52
C CYS A 301 36.96 -1.27 52.76
N ASN A 302 36.40 -1.66 53.89
CA ASN A 302 34.97 -1.46 54.19
C ASN A 302 34.57 0.03 54.31
N GLU A 303 35.49 0.89 54.76
CA GLU A 303 35.25 2.34 54.88
C GLU A 303 35.68 3.12 53.62
N LEU A 304 36.25 2.44 52.62
CA LEU A 304 36.74 3.08 51.40
C LEU A 304 35.58 3.63 50.55
N GLN A 305 35.75 4.86 50.09
CA GLN A 305 34.87 5.49 49.11
C GLN A 305 35.69 5.96 47.92
N VAL A 306 35.32 5.51 46.72
CA VAL A 306 35.98 5.88 45.45
C VAL A 306 34.95 6.56 44.56
N THR A 307 35.26 7.76 44.06
CA THR A 307 34.37 8.48 43.13
C THR A 307 34.97 8.49 41.73
N GLU A 308 34.26 7.90 40.77
CA GLU A 308 34.65 7.84 39.36
C GLU A 308 33.44 8.16 38.48
N GLY A 309 33.63 9.00 37.46
CA GLY A 309 32.54 9.36 36.52
C GLY A 309 31.32 10.01 37.18
N GLY A 310 31.49 10.66 38.34
CA GLY A 310 30.40 11.29 39.09
C GLY A 310 29.61 10.36 40.03
N TYR A 311 29.98 9.08 40.12
CA TYR A 311 29.36 8.11 41.03
C TYR A 311 30.34 7.70 42.13
N THR A 312 29.86 7.62 43.37
CA THR A 312 30.65 7.17 44.53
C THR A 312 30.34 5.72 44.86
N TYR A 313 31.38 4.89 44.88
CA TYR A 313 31.34 3.48 45.21
C TYR A 313 31.90 3.27 46.62
N ALA A 314 31.11 2.71 47.52
CA ALA A 314 31.38 2.61 48.96
C ALA A 314 31.24 1.17 49.51
N ASP A 315 31.18 0.18 48.63
CA ASP A 315 30.97 -1.25 48.90
C ASP A 315 32.23 -2.08 48.61
N TRP A 316 33.39 -1.48 48.82
CA TRP A 316 34.70 -2.11 48.66
C TRP A 316 35.00 -3.09 49.80
N TYR A 317 35.77 -4.13 49.50
CA TYR A 317 36.12 -5.17 50.45
C TYR A 317 37.53 -5.73 50.21
N LEU A 318 38.05 -6.42 51.23
CA LEU A 318 39.36 -7.07 51.18
C LEU A 318 39.22 -8.39 50.39
N PRO A 319 39.93 -8.56 49.26
CA PRO A 319 39.80 -9.74 48.40
C PRO A 319 40.11 -11.02 49.15
N SER A 320 39.40 -12.11 48.86
CA SER A 320 39.82 -13.46 49.24
C SER A 320 41.09 -13.86 48.49
N ARG A 321 41.73 -14.95 48.92
CA ARG A 321 42.97 -15.43 48.29
C ARG A 321 42.76 -15.76 46.81
N ASP A 322 41.63 -16.38 46.45
CA ASP A 322 41.33 -16.71 45.05
C ASP A 322 41.02 -15.46 44.22
N GLU A 323 40.41 -14.43 44.79
CA GLU A 323 40.22 -13.15 44.10
C GLU A 323 41.57 -12.45 43.82
N LEU A 324 42.55 -12.54 44.72
CA LEU A 324 43.94 -12.11 44.43
C LEU A 324 44.57 -12.91 43.29
N ILE A 325 44.32 -14.22 43.22
CA ILE A 325 44.79 -15.07 42.12
C ILE A 325 44.19 -14.62 40.79
N LEU A 326 42.89 -14.31 40.75
CA LEU A 326 42.21 -13.80 39.56
C LEU A 326 42.78 -12.44 39.12
N ILE A 327 43.10 -11.54 40.06
CA ILE A 327 43.83 -10.31 39.75
C ILE A 327 45.19 -10.65 39.12
N ASN A 328 45.95 -11.58 39.72
CA ASN A 328 47.27 -11.94 39.21
C ASN A 328 47.23 -12.49 37.78
N GLN A 329 46.25 -13.34 37.47
CA GLN A 329 46.05 -13.90 36.13
C GLN A 329 45.85 -12.80 35.07
N ASN A 330 45.29 -11.66 35.46
CA ASN A 330 44.99 -10.53 34.59
C ASN A 330 45.85 -9.28 34.88
N ILE A 331 46.94 -9.43 35.65
CA ILE A 331 47.66 -8.30 36.26
C ILE A 331 48.26 -7.35 35.22
N THR A 332 48.70 -7.87 34.07
CA THR A 332 49.25 -7.05 32.99
C THR A 332 48.22 -6.05 32.47
N LEU A 333 46.98 -6.51 32.23
CA LEU A 333 45.88 -5.63 31.83
C LEU A 333 45.51 -4.70 32.97
N VAL A 334 45.34 -5.22 34.19
CA VAL A 334 45.01 -4.42 35.37
C VAL A 334 45.99 -3.26 35.57
N ASN A 335 47.29 -3.53 35.52
CA ASN A 335 48.33 -2.51 35.69
C ASN A 335 48.32 -1.49 34.55
N THR A 336 48.17 -1.95 33.31
CA THR A 336 48.10 -1.08 32.13
C THR A 336 46.93 -0.10 32.24
N VAL A 337 45.75 -0.62 32.58
CA VAL A 337 44.51 0.16 32.68
C VAL A 337 44.52 1.06 33.91
N ALA A 338 45.05 0.59 35.05
CA ALA A 338 45.21 1.41 36.23
C ALA A 338 46.08 2.64 35.95
N ILE A 339 47.24 2.46 35.31
CA ILE A 339 48.12 3.58 34.93
C ILE A 339 47.41 4.53 33.95
N ALA A 340 46.75 3.99 32.92
CA ALA A 340 46.04 4.80 31.93
C ALA A 340 44.92 5.66 32.54
N ASN A 341 44.36 5.24 33.68
CA ASN A 341 43.28 5.95 34.39
C ASN A 341 43.77 6.71 35.64
N GLY A 342 45.06 7.06 35.68
CA GLY A 342 45.66 7.90 36.73
C GLY A 342 45.87 7.18 38.07
N GLY A 343 45.85 5.86 38.06
CA GLY A 343 46.20 5.01 39.18
C GLY A 343 47.67 4.59 39.18
N ALA A 344 47.97 3.51 39.89
CA ALA A 344 49.31 2.94 40.01
C ALA A 344 49.27 1.42 39.82
N ALA A 345 50.32 0.90 39.18
CA ALA A 345 50.52 -0.54 39.04
C ALA A 345 50.60 -1.21 40.42
N ILE A 346 50.05 -2.42 40.48
CA ILE A 346 50.26 -3.37 41.55
C ILE A 346 51.71 -3.83 41.51
N SER A 347 52.37 -3.80 42.67
CA SER A 347 53.76 -4.23 42.81
C SER A 347 53.90 -5.74 42.65
N ASN A 348 54.92 -6.17 41.92
CA ASN A 348 55.26 -7.59 41.75
C ASN A 348 56.27 -8.09 42.80
N SER A 349 56.80 -7.22 43.66
CA SER A 349 57.75 -7.57 44.72
C SER A 349 57.13 -7.57 46.12
N ASP A 350 55.87 -7.16 46.23
CA ASP A 350 55.22 -6.96 47.51
C ASP A 350 54.10 -7.98 47.74
N LEU A 351 53.88 -8.27 49.02
CA LEU A 351 52.84 -9.18 49.46
C LEU A 351 51.52 -8.41 49.63
N TYR A 352 50.43 -8.99 49.15
CA TYR A 352 49.09 -8.44 49.28
C TYR A 352 48.24 -9.25 50.26
N TRP A 353 47.55 -8.56 51.16
CA TRP A 353 46.62 -9.21 52.08
C TRP A 353 45.42 -9.79 51.35
N SER A 354 45.04 -10.99 51.74
CA SER A 354 43.71 -11.52 51.48
C SER A 354 42.85 -11.49 52.75
N SER A 355 41.55 -11.65 52.61
CA SER A 355 40.61 -11.84 53.71
C SER A 355 40.48 -13.30 54.15
N THR A 356 41.19 -14.24 53.52
CA THR A 356 41.11 -15.68 53.80
C THR A 356 42.02 -16.03 54.98
N GLU A 357 41.42 -16.17 56.16
CA GLU A 357 42.09 -16.52 57.41
C GLU A 357 42.39 -18.02 57.51
N THR A 358 43.52 -18.38 58.13
CA THR A 358 43.89 -19.79 58.39
C THR A 358 43.61 -20.17 59.84
N ASP A 359 44.08 -19.36 60.78
CA ASP A 359 43.93 -19.59 62.22
C ASP A 359 44.04 -18.27 63.01
N ASN A 360 44.18 -18.36 64.34
CA ASN A 360 44.33 -17.21 65.25
C ASN A 360 45.45 -16.23 64.86
N PHE A 361 46.54 -16.72 64.27
CA PHE A 361 47.76 -15.95 64.00
C PHE A 361 48.02 -15.77 62.51
N ILE A 362 47.58 -16.69 61.67
CA ILE A 362 47.96 -16.77 60.26
C ILE A 362 46.79 -16.40 59.35
N VAL A 363 47.10 -15.59 58.34
CA VAL A 363 46.22 -15.28 57.21
C VAL A 363 46.91 -15.62 55.90
N GLN A 364 46.13 -16.06 54.92
CA GLN A 364 46.62 -16.25 53.56
C GLN A 364 46.86 -14.89 52.88
N CYS A 365 47.93 -14.82 52.12
CA CYS A 365 48.30 -13.65 51.33
C CYS A 365 49.02 -14.10 50.06
N TYR A 366 49.22 -13.17 49.14
CA TYR A 366 49.63 -13.51 47.79
C TYR A 366 50.61 -12.49 47.22
N PHE A 367 51.68 -12.97 46.58
CA PHE A 367 52.56 -12.16 45.74
C PHE A 367 51.96 -12.06 44.34
N LEU A 368 51.65 -10.84 43.92
CA LEU A 368 51.05 -10.54 42.63
C LEU A 368 52.16 -10.39 41.56
N ASP A 369 52.90 -11.48 41.31
CA ASP A 369 53.94 -11.55 40.28
C ASP A 369 53.44 -12.40 39.08
N PRO A 370 53.35 -11.84 37.86
CA PRO A 370 52.97 -12.61 36.68
C PRO A 370 53.99 -13.70 36.29
N SER A 371 55.23 -13.59 36.73
CA SER A 371 56.32 -14.50 36.36
C SER A 371 56.54 -15.64 37.38
N ALA A 372 56.27 -15.39 38.66
CA ALA A 372 56.45 -16.36 39.73
C ALA A 372 55.47 -16.11 40.90
N PRO A 373 54.14 -16.23 40.68
CA PRO A 373 53.18 -15.96 41.73
C PRO A 373 53.27 -17.02 42.84
N TRP A 374 53.20 -16.58 44.09
CA TRP A 374 53.30 -17.46 45.24
C TRP A 374 52.37 -17.01 46.37
N GLY A 375 51.74 -17.97 47.04
CA GLY A 375 50.89 -17.73 48.19
C GLY A 375 51.55 -18.22 49.48
N SER A 376 51.32 -17.50 50.57
CA SER A 376 51.89 -17.82 51.88
C SER A 376 50.88 -17.61 53.00
N GLY A 377 51.04 -18.36 54.09
CA GLY A 377 50.48 -18.00 55.38
C GLY A 377 51.42 -17.03 56.09
N VAL A 378 50.95 -15.83 56.42
CA VAL A 378 51.74 -14.82 57.12
C VAL A 378 51.07 -14.43 58.42
N ASN A 379 51.90 -14.09 59.42
CA ASN A 379 51.42 -13.64 60.71
C ASN A 379 50.64 -12.31 60.55
N LYS A 380 49.45 -12.23 61.14
CA LYS A 380 48.55 -11.06 61.08
C LYS A 380 49.20 -9.75 61.54
N GLN A 381 50.27 -9.82 62.36
CA GLN A 381 51.01 -8.65 62.82
C GLN A 381 51.95 -8.03 61.79
N ASN A 382 52.31 -8.78 60.75
CA ASN A 382 53.17 -8.24 59.71
C ASN A 382 52.44 -7.14 58.94
N LEU A 383 53.19 -6.35 58.18
CA LEU A 383 52.64 -5.37 57.26
C LEU A 383 52.66 -5.93 55.85
N ALA A 384 51.56 -5.77 55.13
CA ALA A 384 51.46 -6.08 53.72
C ALA A 384 50.61 -5.04 53.00
N HIS A 385 50.66 -5.05 51.66
CA HIS A 385 49.93 -4.13 50.81
C HIS A 385 48.44 -4.47 50.80
N LEU A 386 47.64 -3.46 50.48
CA LEU A 386 46.19 -3.52 50.43
C LEU A 386 45.67 -2.96 49.12
N ARG A 387 44.95 -3.80 48.39
CA ARG A 387 44.25 -3.44 47.16
C ARG A 387 42.81 -3.92 47.26
N ALA A 388 41.89 -2.97 47.41
CA ALA A 388 40.47 -3.27 47.58
C ALA A 388 39.83 -3.71 46.25
N ILE A 389 38.81 -4.55 46.36
CA ILE A 389 37.96 -4.93 45.25
C ILE A 389 36.48 -4.71 45.57
N ARG A 390 35.62 -4.71 44.56
CA ARG A 390 34.17 -4.73 44.71
C ARG A 390 33.51 -5.56 43.62
N ALA A 391 32.28 -5.99 43.86
CA ALA A 391 31.44 -6.65 42.87
C ALA A 391 30.52 -5.62 42.19
N PHE A 392 30.09 -5.91 40.97
CA PHE A 392 29.09 -5.14 40.23
C PHE A 392 28.08 -6.03 39.53
#